data_AF-A0A7G8VKL0-F1
#
_entry.id   AF-A0A7G8VKL0-F1
#
_cell.length_a   1.000
_cell.length_b   1.000
_cell.length_c   1.000
_cell.angle_alpha   90.00
_cell.angle_beta   90.00
_cell.angle_gamma   90.00
#
_symmetry.space_group_name_H-M   'P 1'
#
loop_
_entity.id
_entity.type
_entity.pdbx_description
1 polymer ?
#
loop_
_entity_poly.entity_id
_entity_poly.type
_entity_poly.pdbx_seq_one_letter_code
_entity_poly.pdbx_strand_id
1 'polypeptide(L)'
;MNTPTNSSSVPGPSPEALERMLAAGRDGALLRMSLALAYHRREEEQTALMHVEKALAFDPEFTVAGRLHGLIALALGDNAKAEAAFAKALEVAQRHGELQLVKELTVRLRRLSSPR
;
A
#
# COMPACT_ATOMS: atom_id res chain seq x y z
N MET A 1 8.90 -11.52 30.14
CA MET A 1 7.66 -11.68 29.35
C MET A 1 7.13 -10.28 29.12
N ASN A 2 7.44 -9.67 27.98
CA ASN A 2 7.30 -8.22 27.80
C ASN A 2 5.93 -7.88 27.20
N THR A 3 5.06 -7.30 28.01
CA THR A 3 4.01 -6.34 27.62
C THR A 3 4.45 -4.97 28.17
N PRO A 4 3.96 -3.78 27.74
CA PRO A 4 2.77 -3.48 26.92
C PRO A 4 2.94 -2.31 25.90
N THR A 5 2.01 -2.13 24.96
CA THR A 5 1.65 -0.78 24.46
C THR A 5 0.24 -0.74 23.89
N ASN A 6 -0.62 -0.07 24.64
CA ASN A 6 -1.91 0.44 24.24
C ASN A 6 -1.70 1.66 23.32
N SER A 7 -2.30 1.67 22.13
CA SER A 7 -2.61 2.91 21.41
C SER A 7 -3.91 2.75 20.63
N SER A 8 -4.99 3.22 21.25
CA SER A 8 -6.26 3.51 20.61
C SER A 8 -6.07 4.52 19.47
N SER A 9 -6.46 4.16 18.25
CA SER A 9 -7.14 5.08 17.33
C SER A 9 -7.67 4.33 16.10
N VAL A 10 -9.00 4.35 15.98
CA VAL A 10 -9.88 3.82 14.91
C VAL A 10 -9.78 2.32 14.59
N PRO A 11 -10.84 1.49 14.80
CA PRO A 11 -10.78 0.06 14.51
C PRO A 11 -10.86 -0.17 12.99
N GLY A 12 -9.72 -0.09 12.32
CA GLY A 12 -9.45 -1.00 11.21
C GLY A 12 -9.23 -2.41 11.78
N PRO A 13 -9.53 -3.47 11.03
CA PRO A 13 -9.26 -4.83 11.50
C PRO A 13 -7.77 -4.98 11.87
N SER A 14 -7.50 -5.52 13.05
CA SER A 14 -6.12 -5.77 13.51
C SER A 14 -5.41 -6.72 12.54
N PRO A 15 -4.11 -6.55 12.28
CA PRO A 15 -3.36 -7.42 11.38
C PRO A 15 -3.48 -8.89 11.82
N GLU A 16 -3.51 -9.16 13.12
CA GLU A 16 -3.68 -10.50 13.69
C GLU A 16 -5.05 -11.12 13.30
N ALA A 17 -6.11 -10.31 13.22
CA ALA A 17 -7.43 -10.77 12.79
C ALA A 17 -7.46 -11.07 11.28
N LEU A 18 -6.78 -10.25 10.49
CA LEU A 18 -6.65 -10.46 9.04
C LEU A 18 -5.78 -11.68 8.73
N GLU A 19 -4.71 -11.93 9.49
CA GLU A 19 -3.89 -13.14 9.37
C GLU A 19 -4.68 -14.41 9.71
N ARG A 20 -5.60 -14.36 10.68
CA ARG A 20 -6.51 -15.48 10.94
C ARG A 20 -7.43 -15.75 9.75
N MET A 21 -7.90 -14.71 9.05
CA MET A 21 -8.68 -14.88 7.82
C MET A 21 -7.83 -15.47 6.68
N LEU A 22 -6.58 -15.03 6.57
CA LEU A 22 -5.60 -15.59 5.63
C LEU A 22 -5.38 -17.09 5.91
N ALA A 23 -5.15 -17.45 7.17
CA ALA A 23 -4.96 -18.83 7.62
C ALA A 23 -6.23 -19.69 7.45
N ALA A 24 -7.41 -19.07 7.55
CA ALA A 24 -8.69 -19.70 7.23
C ALA A 24 -8.94 -19.87 5.72
N GLY A 25 -7.95 -19.57 4.87
CA GLY A 25 -7.99 -19.77 3.43
C GLY A 25 -8.58 -18.61 2.63
N ARG A 26 -8.92 -17.49 3.27
CA ARG A 26 -9.41 -16.29 2.55
C ARG A 26 -8.24 -15.43 2.11
N ASP A 27 -7.42 -15.90 1.17
CA ASP A 27 -6.38 -15.06 0.57
C ASP A 27 -6.92 -14.33 -0.66
N GLY A 28 -6.47 -13.09 -0.86
CA GLY A 28 -6.88 -12.25 -1.98
C GLY A 28 -6.38 -10.82 -1.87
N ALA A 29 -6.46 -10.07 -2.97
CA ALA A 29 -5.94 -8.71 -3.07
C ALA A 29 -6.47 -7.78 -1.95
N LEU A 30 -7.77 -7.83 -1.66
CA LEU A 30 -8.39 -7.01 -0.62
C LEU A 30 -7.87 -7.33 0.80
N LEU A 31 -7.71 -8.62 1.14
CA LEU A 31 -7.19 -9.01 2.46
C LEU A 31 -5.72 -8.61 2.60
N ARG A 32 -4.91 -8.91 1.58
CA ARG A 32 -3.49 -8.52 1.53
C ARG A 32 -3.33 -7.00 1.65
N MET A 33 -4.19 -6.23 0.99
CA MET A 33 -4.17 -4.77 1.09
C MET A 33 -4.58 -4.27 2.48
N SER A 34 -5.55 -4.91 3.11
CA SER A 34 -5.93 -4.59 4.49
C SER A 34 -4.78 -4.83 5.45
N LEU A 35 -4.03 -5.93 5.28
CA LEU A 35 -2.82 -6.22 6.06
C LEU A 35 -1.76 -5.14 5.82
N ALA A 36 -1.49 -4.79 4.56
CA ALA A 36 -0.54 -3.75 4.23
C ALA A 36 -0.85 -2.41 4.92
N LEU A 37 -2.11 -1.98 4.88
CA LEU A 37 -2.54 -0.75 5.57
C LEU A 37 -2.37 -0.85 7.09
N ALA A 38 -2.65 -2.02 7.68
CA ALA A 38 -2.47 -2.24 9.10
C ALA A 38 -0.99 -2.15 9.51
N TYR A 39 -0.08 -2.75 8.74
CA TYR A 39 1.36 -2.65 8.97
C TYR A 39 1.92 -1.24 8.70
N HIS A 40 1.45 -0.57 7.65
CA HIS A 40 1.84 0.81 7.35
C HIS A 40 1.48 1.77 8.51
N ARG A 41 0.31 1.57 9.13
CA ARG A 41 -0.09 2.32 10.33
C ARG A 41 0.75 2.00 11.57
N ARG A 42 1.42 0.85 11.60
CA ARG A 42 2.38 0.47 12.64
C ARG A 42 3.80 0.95 12.32
N GLU A 43 3.97 1.74 11.26
CA GLU A 43 5.28 2.20 10.76
C GLU A 43 6.18 1.02 10.31
N GLU A 44 5.59 -0.16 10.10
CA GLU A 44 6.26 -1.36 9.61
C GLU A 44 6.26 -1.38 8.08
N GLU A 45 6.92 -0.40 7.49
CA GLU A 45 6.91 -0.16 6.04
C GLU A 45 7.40 -1.36 5.22
N GLN A 46 8.42 -2.08 5.70
CA GLN A 46 8.95 -3.27 5.03
C GLN A 46 7.92 -4.40 4.95
N THR A 47 7.24 -4.67 6.06
CA THR A 47 6.17 -5.69 6.13
C THR A 47 4.99 -5.27 5.28
N ALA A 48 4.58 -4.01 5.37
CA ALA A 48 3.51 -3.43 4.57
C ALA A 48 3.78 -3.59 3.07
N LEU A 49 5.01 -3.28 2.62
CA LEU A 49 5.43 -3.37 1.23
C LEU A 49 5.24 -4.79 0.68
N MET A 50 5.69 -5.80 1.43
CA MET A 50 5.53 -7.20 1.06
C MET A 50 4.05 -7.57 0.86
N HIS A 51 3.17 -7.09 1.73
CA HIS A 51 1.72 -7.34 1.61
C HIS A 51 1.10 -6.64 0.41
N VAL A 52 1.54 -5.41 0.10
CA VAL A 52 1.09 -4.68 -1.11
C VAL A 52 1.55 -5.37 -2.39
N GLU A 53 2.82 -5.80 -2.46
CA GLU A 53 3.36 -6.49 -3.63
C GLU A 53 2.57 -7.78 -3.91
N LYS A 54 2.23 -8.52 -2.85
CA LYS A 54 1.34 -9.69 -2.95
C LYS A 54 -0.07 -9.31 -3.40
N ALA A 55 -0.64 -8.23 -2.89
CA ALA A 55 -1.95 -7.74 -3.34
C ALA A 55 -1.96 -7.42 -4.85
N LEU A 56 -0.90 -6.76 -5.35
CA LEU A 56 -0.71 -6.46 -6.76
C LEU A 56 -0.41 -7.70 -7.63
N ALA A 57 0.14 -8.75 -7.03
CA ALA A 57 0.29 -10.03 -7.71
C ALA A 57 -1.05 -10.75 -7.91
N PHE A 58 -2.00 -10.57 -6.97
CA PHE A 58 -3.37 -11.06 -7.13
C PHE A 58 -4.18 -10.21 -8.11
N ASP A 59 -4.10 -8.90 -7.96
CA ASP A 59 -4.81 -7.95 -8.81
C ASP A 59 -3.88 -6.77 -9.19
N PRO A 60 -3.24 -6.84 -10.36
CA PRO A 60 -2.36 -5.77 -10.83
C PRO A 60 -3.13 -4.50 -11.21
N GLU A 61 -4.45 -4.59 -11.38
CA GLU A 61 -5.34 -3.46 -11.68
C GLU A 61 -5.85 -2.78 -10.40
N PHE A 62 -5.36 -3.21 -9.23
CA PHE A 62 -5.75 -2.63 -7.96
C PHE A 62 -5.02 -1.31 -7.68
N THR A 63 -5.57 -0.23 -8.22
CA THR A 63 -5.02 1.13 -8.18
C THR A 63 -4.67 1.62 -6.78
N VAL A 64 -5.49 1.26 -5.78
CA VAL A 64 -5.27 1.64 -4.37
C VAL A 64 -4.01 0.97 -3.81
N ALA A 65 -3.74 -0.29 -4.16
CA ALA A 65 -2.53 -0.99 -3.75
C ALA A 65 -1.29 -0.38 -4.44
N GLY A 66 -1.38 -0.04 -5.74
CA GLY A 66 -0.29 0.63 -6.45
C GLY A 66 0.07 1.99 -5.85
N ARG A 67 -0.96 2.78 -5.49
CA ARG A 67 -0.78 4.05 -4.77
C ARG A 67 -0.08 3.83 -3.41
N LEU A 68 -0.55 2.87 -2.60
CA LEU A 68 0.06 2.61 -1.30
C LEU A 68 1.49 2.11 -1.43
N HIS A 69 1.79 1.25 -2.42
CA HIS A 69 3.14 0.78 -2.70
C HIS A 69 4.11 1.95 -2.88
N GLY A 70 3.72 2.96 -3.67
CA GLY A 70 4.53 4.15 -3.86
C GLY A 70 4.67 5.00 -2.60
N LEU A 71 3.64 5.09 -1.76
CA LEU A 71 3.72 5.80 -0.48
C LEU A 71 4.70 5.14 0.48
N ILE A 72 4.63 3.81 0.60
CA ILE A 72 5.50 3.01 1.47
C ILE A 72 6.95 3.09 0.97
N ALA A 73 7.17 2.97 -0.34
CA ALA A 73 8.51 3.10 -0.92
C ALA A 73 9.13 4.48 -0.62
N LEU A 74 8.34 5.56 -0.63
CA LEU A 74 8.83 6.89 -0.21
C LEU A 74 9.16 6.95 1.28
N ALA A 75 8.37 6.31 2.13
CA ALA A 75 8.66 6.24 3.57
C ALA A 75 9.96 5.47 3.85
N LEU A 76 10.26 4.47 3.03
CA LEU A 76 11.54 3.73 3.04
C LEU A 76 12.70 4.52 2.40
N GLY A 77 12.44 5.67 1.79
CA GLY A 77 13.46 6.46 1.07
C GLY A 77 13.81 5.94 -0.33
N ASP A 78 13.09 4.93 -0.83
CA ASP A 78 13.30 4.36 -2.15
C ASP A 78 12.45 5.10 -3.20
N ASN A 79 12.97 6.24 -3.64
CA ASN A 79 12.32 7.09 -4.64
C ASN A 79 12.16 6.38 -6.00
N ALA A 80 13.10 5.52 -6.37
CA ALA A 80 13.05 4.79 -7.64
C ALA A 80 11.90 3.78 -7.64
N LYS A 81 11.77 2.99 -6.56
CA LYS A 81 10.66 2.05 -6.39
C LYS A 81 9.33 2.79 -6.27
N ALA A 82 9.30 3.94 -5.62
CA ALA A 82 8.12 4.78 -5.53
C ALA A 82 7.67 5.32 -6.89
N GLU A 83 8.59 5.81 -7.70
CA GLU A 83 8.30 6.32 -9.05
C GLU A 83 7.70 5.22 -9.93
N ALA A 84 8.33 4.04 -9.98
CA ALA A 84 7.82 2.90 -10.73
C ALA A 84 6.41 2.47 -10.27
N ALA A 85 6.17 2.49 -8.96
CA ALA A 85 4.87 2.15 -8.38
C ALA A 85 3.77 3.14 -8.78
N PHE A 86 4.03 4.44 -8.65
CA PHE A 86 3.08 5.47 -8.99
C PHE A 86 2.83 5.54 -10.50
N ALA A 87 3.85 5.30 -11.33
CA ALA A 87 3.70 5.24 -12.78
C ALA A 87 2.74 4.12 -13.18
N LYS A 88 2.93 2.91 -12.66
CA LYS A 88 2.03 1.78 -12.94
C LYS A 88 0.61 2.03 -12.43
N ALA A 89 0.48 2.56 -11.21
CA ALA A 89 -0.82 2.91 -10.64
C ALA A 89 -1.52 4.01 -11.47
N LEU A 90 -0.78 4.96 -12.03
CA LEU A 90 -1.29 6.02 -12.89
C LEU A 90 -1.86 5.44 -14.19
N GLU A 91 -1.15 4.54 -14.85
CA GLU A 91 -1.62 3.87 -16.07
C GLU A 91 -2.94 3.12 -15.84
N VAL A 92 -3.02 2.36 -14.74
CA VAL A 92 -4.25 1.65 -14.36
C VAL A 92 -5.38 2.64 -14.03
N ALA A 93 -5.09 3.69 -13.26
CA ALA A 93 -6.06 4.73 -12.92
C ALA A 93 -6.63 5.42 -14.17
N GLN A 94 -5.78 5.69 -15.17
CA GLN A 94 -6.20 6.26 -16.45
C GLN A 94 -7.13 5.32 -17.20
N ARG A 95 -6.82 4.01 -17.22
CA ARG A 95 -7.67 2.99 -17.85
C ARG A 95 -9.02 2.84 -17.15
N HIS A 96 -9.04 2.91 -15.82
CA HIS A 96 -10.28 2.84 -15.03
C HIS A 96 -11.09 4.15 -15.03
N GLY A 97 -10.52 5.25 -15.54
CA GLY A 97 -11.16 6.56 -15.51
C GLY A 97 -11.15 7.24 -14.12
N GLU A 98 -10.23 6.85 -13.23
CA GLU A 98 -10.05 7.40 -11.88
C GLU A 98 -9.35 8.76 -11.92
N LEU A 99 -10.00 9.78 -12.50
CA LEU A 99 -9.41 11.09 -12.79
C LEU A 99 -8.78 11.78 -11.56
N GLN A 100 -9.33 11.57 -10.37
CA GLN A 100 -8.76 12.13 -9.12
C GLN A 100 -7.42 11.50 -8.78
N LEU A 101 -7.33 10.17 -8.86
CA LEU A 101 -6.10 9.43 -8.60
C LEU A 101 -5.04 9.73 -9.65
N VAL A 102 -5.45 9.80 -10.93
CA VAL A 102 -4.56 10.20 -12.04
C VAL A 102 -3.89 11.54 -11.75
N LYS A 103 -4.65 12.56 -11.36
CA LYS A 103 -4.12 13.88 -11.03
C LYS A 103 -3.16 13.83 -9.84
N GLU A 104 -3.55 13.14 -8.77
CA GLU A 104 -2.72 13.03 -7.55
C GLU A 104 -1.38 12.35 -7.85
N LEU A 105 -1.41 11.20 -8.53
CA LEU A 105 -0.21 10.44 -8.90
C LEU A 105 0.69 11.22 -9.85
N THR A 106 0.11 11.91 -10.84
CA THR A 106 0.87 12.75 -11.78
C THR A 106 1.63 13.86 -11.05
N VAL A 107 0.98 14.55 -10.11
CA VAL A 107 1.64 15.61 -9.32
C VAL A 107 2.76 15.02 -8.47
N ARG A 108 2.53 13.84 -7.87
CA ARG A 108 3.52 13.18 -7.01
C ARG A 108 4.73 12.72 -7.81
N LEU A 109 4.53 12.07 -8.95
CA LEU A 109 5.61 11.69 -9.88
C LEU A 109 6.43 12.90 -10.31
N ARG A 110 5.76 13.99 -10.73
CA ARG A 110 6.46 15.23 -11.12
C ARG A 110 7.34 15.80 -10.00
N ARG A 111 6.94 15.65 -8.74
CA ARG A 111 7.75 16.06 -7.58
C ARG A 111 8.95 15.15 -7.36
N LEU A 112 8.86 13.87 -7.68
CA LEU A 112 9.98 12.92 -7.55
C LEU A 112 11.01 13.11 -8.67
N SER A 113 10.56 13.34 -9.89
CA SER A 113 11.45 13.55 -11.05
C SER A 113 12.04 14.97 -11.13
N SER A 114 11.63 15.89 -10.25
CA SER A 114 12.29 17.19 -10.03
C SER A 114 13.09 17.14 -8.72
N PRO A 115 14.30 16.55 -8.72
CA PRO A 115 15.22 16.72 -7.61
C PRO A 115 15.55 18.21 -7.51
N ARG A 116 15.30 18.80 -6.34
CA ARG A 116 15.77 20.15 -6.01
C ARG A 116 17.28 20.16 -5.82
#